data_AF-A0A6P4JMC4-F1
#
_entry.id   AF-A0A6P4JMC4-F1
#
_cell.length_a   1.000
_cell.length_b   1.000
_cell.length_c   1.000
_cell.angle_alpha   90.00
_cell.angle_beta   90.00
_cell.angle_gamma   90.00
#
_symmetry.space_group_name_H-M   'P 1'
#
loop_
_entity.id
_entity.type
_entity.pdbx_description
1 polymer ?
#
loop_
_entity_poly.entity_id
_entity_poly.type
_entity_poly.pdbx_seq_one_letter_code
_entity_poly.pdbx_strand_id
1 'polypeptide(L)'
;MAYSTQREFFHVPFRNETYEFECSEECVKLKTYPSTVDDRSWSANEDRKSQFVADLVACNTPVKGGQRGGPEDEYGTNLVVGDSLINAADDTIGRMQDLMVRNNLLKKKLADSDDKLRTAQEESDEIKRIMDQRYDPQKAKELKEKIKELADAGKITPKDEKELSDLQKAIDDMNKAHDILQAENGNLKRLIEKQSKRCRLDSVKIDPERSNDIPYLQNKIDDLGKEVKLLRQAEDEKMTGSGAGRGGYSPEKDPDNIQRIVAERDALRRKCKELADLSDKVNQLEQNANKAACHSCNLENNLQQQNQCINDMQREMADMQDYYENEVDKAKGNEEILKCRCQQMKKELMAAKSAAQRACCQQKEIDVLRNELRKRDIALNAYDCQYKQLMLKAKMFKSAGYRFLDDLPPDCCDCSADGEEEEG
;
A
#
# COMPACT_ATOMS: atom_id res chain seq x y z
N MET A 1 -62.28 11.32 -28.90
CA MET A 1 -62.15 12.62 -28.21
C MET A 1 -60.74 12.72 -27.64
N ALA A 2 -60.13 13.89 -27.77
CA ALA A 2 -58.70 14.14 -27.76
C ALA A 2 -58.00 13.92 -26.41
N TYR A 3 -56.77 13.41 -26.48
CA TYR A 3 -55.80 13.39 -25.38
C TYR A 3 -55.14 14.77 -25.28
N SER A 4 -55.27 15.41 -24.11
CA SER A 4 -54.60 16.67 -23.78
C SER A 4 -53.21 16.39 -23.20
N THR A 5 -52.23 17.12 -23.69
CA THR A 5 -50.82 17.06 -23.30
C THR A 5 -50.53 18.18 -22.32
N GLN A 6 -50.04 17.88 -21.11
CA GLN A 6 -49.16 18.77 -20.35
C GLN A 6 -48.47 18.00 -19.22
N ARG A 7 -47.13 18.04 -19.26
CA ARG A 7 -46.20 17.51 -18.25
C ARG A 7 -46.18 18.48 -17.06
N GLU A 8 -46.53 18.02 -15.87
CA GLU A 8 -46.17 18.72 -14.63
C GLU A 8 -44.80 18.22 -14.17
N PHE A 9 -43.82 19.13 -14.22
CA PHE A 9 -42.46 18.93 -13.73
C PHE A 9 -42.45 19.06 -12.20
N PHE A 10 -41.78 18.13 -11.51
CA PHE A 10 -41.53 18.24 -10.07
C PHE A 10 -40.62 19.44 -9.77
N HIS A 11 -41.02 20.26 -8.80
CA HIS A 11 -40.26 21.41 -8.32
C HIS A 11 -38.95 20.97 -7.63
N VAL A 12 -37.81 21.46 -8.08
CA VAL A 12 -36.49 21.30 -7.44
C VAL A 12 -36.14 22.63 -6.77
N PRO A 13 -35.99 22.71 -5.44
CA PRO A 13 -35.70 23.98 -4.77
C PRO A 13 -34.28 24.47 -5.10
N PHE A 14 -34.14 25.75 -5.42
CA PHE A 14 -32.84 26.40 -5.50
C PHE A 14 -32.39 26.92 -4.12
N ARG A 15 -31.08 27.01 -3.95
CA ARG A 15 -30.30 27.12 -2.70
C ARG A 15 -30.59 28.28 -1.72
N ASN A 16 -31.63 29.10 -1.93
CA ASN A 16 -31.89 30.31 -1.13
C ASN A 16 -33.30 30.39 -0.51
N GLU A 17 -34.05 29.28 -0.41
CA GLU A 17 -35.31 29.27 0.35
C GLU A 17 -35.06 28.85 1.82
N THR A 18 -35.17 29.80 2.74
CA THR A 18 -35.22 29.52 4.19
C THR A 18 -36.67 29.30 4.62
N TYR A 19 -36.98 28.11 5.13
CA TYR A 19 -38.23 27.83 5.82
C TYR A 19 -38.06 28.06 7.33
N GLU A 20 -38.84 28.95 7.91
CA GLU A 20 -39.04 29.01 9.37
C GLU A 20 -39.94 27.84 9.78
N PHE A 21 -39.36 26.84 10.44
CA PHE A 21 -40.12 25.81 11.13
C PHE A 21 -40.37 26.26 12.57
N GLU A 22 -41.57 26.77 12.86
CA GLU A 22 -42.06 26.80 14.24
C GLU A 22 -42.47 25.37 14.65
N CYS A 23 -41.76 24.81 15.63
CA CYS A 23 -42.06 23.52 16.20
C CYS A 23 -43.12 23.70 17.29
N SER A 24 -44.33 23.18 17.09
CA SER A 24 -45.38 23.18 18.12
C SER A 24 -44.95 22.37 19.35
N GLU A 25 -45.11 22.97 20.54
CA GLU A 25 -44.55 22.54 21.85
C GLU A 25 -45.03 21.18 22.42
N GLU A 26 -45.57 20.26 21.62
CA GLU A 26 -46.04 18.96 22.11
C GLU A 26 -45.42 17.78 21.35
N CYS A 27 -44.09 17.72 21.30
CA CYS A 27 -43.36 16.51 20.93
C CYS A 27 -42.83 15.77 22.18
N VAL A 28 -43.39 14.58 22.33
CA VAL A 28 -43.20 13.57 23.38
C VAL A 28 -41.72 13.29 23.70
N LYS A 29 -41.43 13.22 25.01
CA LYS A 29 -40.18 12.80 25.68
C LYS A 29 -39.46 11.63 24.96
N LEU A 30 -38.57 11.94 24.03
CA LEU A 30 -37.50 11.03 23.61
C LEU A 30 -36.25 11.36 24.43
N LYS A 31 -35.64 10.34 25.02
CA LYS A 31 -34.38 10.45 25.76
C LYS A 31 -33.31 11.02 24.82
N THR A 32 -32.81 12.21 25.15
CA THR A 32 -31.59 12.78 24.56
C THR A 32 -30.39 11.89 24.88
N TYR A 33 -29.79 11.29 23.86
CA TYR A 33 -28.43 10.77 23.95
C TYR A 33 -27.46 11.95 23.85
N PRO A 34 -26.37 11.97 24.64
CA PRO A 34 -25.34 13.00 24.50
C PRO A 34 -24.71 12.88 23.11
N SER A 35 -24.78 13.96 22.35
CA SER A 35 -23.97 14.18 21.16
C SER A 35 -22.50 14.20 21.61
N THR A 36 -21.78 13.11 21.38
CA THR A 36 -20.32 13.12 21.45
C THR A 36 -19.82 13.83 20.20
N VAL A 37 -19.21 15.00 20.43
CA VAL A 37 -18.41 15.82 19.53
C VAL A 37 -17.78 15.00 18.40
N ASP A 38 -18.19 15.26 17.16
CA ASP A 38 -17.55 14.78 15.94
C ASP A 38 -16.33 15.68 15.64
N ASP A 39 -15.22 15.40 16.33
CA ASP A 39 -13.91 15.93 15.96
C ASP A 39 -13.38 15.10 14.80
N ARG A 40 -13.47 15.67 13.59
CA ARG A 40 -12.87 15.17 12.35
C ARG A 40 -11.35 15.04 12.49
N SER A 41 -10.89 13.99 13.16
CA SER A 41 -9.49 13.65 13.33
C SER A 41 -9.20 12.39 12.53
N TRP A 42 -8.33 12.53 11.52
CA TRP A 42 -7.87 11.44 10.67
C TRP A 42 -6.81 10.55 11.35
N SER A 43 -6.57 10.72 12.66
CA SER A 43 -5.71 9.83 13.43
C SER A 43 -6.36 9.46 14.77
N ALA A 44 -6.23 8.20 15.16
CA ALA A 44 -6.74 7.66 16.41
C ALA A 44 -5.90 8.07 17.65
N ASN A 45 -4.79 8.79 17.45
CA ASN A 45 -3.84 9.15 18.50
C ASN A 45 -3.92 10.65 18.82
N GLU A 46 -4.40 10.99 20.03
CA GLU A 46 -4.65 12.39 20.43
C GLU A 46 -3.41 13.29 20.35
N ASP A 47 -2.22 12.76 20.62
CA ASP A 47 -0.97 13.52 20.59
C ASP A 47 -0.55 13.95 19.17
N ARG A 48 -1.05 13.28 18.12
CA ARG A 48 -0.73 13.58 16.71
C ARG A 48 -1.72 14.54 16.05
N LYS A 49 -2.86 14.84 16.70
CA LYS A 49 -3.96 15.62 16.10
C LYS A 49 -3.61 17.10 15.86
N SER A 50 -2.62 17.65 16.56
CA SER A 50 -2.37 19.11 16.57
C SER A 50 -1.26 19.61 15.64
N GLN A 51 -0.45 18.75 15.03
CA GLN A 51 0.75 19.20 14.31
C GLN A 51 0.58 19.25 12.78
N PHE A 52 -0.26 18.39 12.22
CA PHE A 52 -0.42 18.27 10.77
C PHE A 52 -1.32 19.35 10.13
N VAL A 53 -2.29 19.89 10.89
CA VAL A 53 -3.18 20.96 10.42
C VAL A 53 -2.43 22.27 10.18
N ALA A 54 -1.33 22.51 10.92
CA ALA A 54 -0.46 23.67 10.72
C ALA A 54 0.35 23.58 9.41
N ASP A 55 0.77 22.37 9.01
CA ASP A 55 1.57 22.15 7.81
C ASP A 55 0.71 22.06 6.53
N LEU A 56 -0.55 21.63 6.63
CA LEU A 56 -1.46 21.48 5.48
C LEU A 56 -1.92 22.83 4.90
N VAL A 57 -1.97 23.89 5.71
CA VAL A 57 -2.38 25.24 5.27
C VAL A 57 -1.28 25.91 4.42
N ALA A 58 -0.05 25.40 4.43
CA ALA A 58 1.09 26.00 3.73
C ALA A 58 1.21 25.63 2.23
N CYS A 59 0.45 24.65 1.73
CA CYS A 59 0.65 24.11 0.37
C CYS A 59 -0.65 24.03 -0.45
N ASN A 60 -1.18 25.18 -0.90
CA ASN A 60 -2.25 25.24 -1.91
C ASN A 60 -1.76 25.90 -3.20
N THR A 61 -1.39 25.10 -4.21
CA THR A 61 -1.44 25.51 -5.62
C THR A 61 -2.01 24.35 -6.46
N PRO A 62 -3.03 24.57 -7.33
CA PRO A 62 -3.73 23.46 -7.97
C PRO A 62 -3.13 23.06 -9.33
N VAL A 63 -3.04 21.75 -9.60
CA VAL A 63 -2.91 21.18 -10.95
C VAL A 63 -4.14 20.30 -11.23
N LYS A 64 -4.83 20.61 -12.33
CA LYS A 64 -6.04 19.95 -12.83
C LYS A 64 -5.75 18.52 -13.34
N GLY A 65 -6.55 17.55 -12.91
CA GLY A 65 -6.59 16.18 -13.46
C GLY A 65 -7.76 15.96 -14.44
N GLY A 66 -7.51 15.19 -15.49
CA GLY A 66 -8.46 14.81 -16.54
C GLY A 66 -9.12 13.44 -16.33
N GLN A 67 -10.22 13.23 -17.05
CA GLN A 67 -11.15 12.08 -17.07
C GLN A 67 -10.60 10.78 -17.68
N ARG A 68 -11.20 9.64 -17.27
CA ARG A 68 -11.63 8.41 -18.01
C ARG A 68 -12.11 7.37 -16.97
N GLY A 69 -13.17 6.56 -17.07
CA GLY A 69 -14.19 6.27 -18.09
C GLY A 69 -14.50 4.76 -18.15
N GLY A 70 -15.57 4.28 -17.46
CA GLY A 70 -16.44 3.07 -17.66
C GLY A 70 -15.84 1.65 -17.88
N PRO A 71 -16.67 0.56 -17.99
CA PRO A 71 -18.14 0.47 -17.92
C PRO A 71 -18.71 -0.70 -17.05
N GLU A 72 -20.05 -0.71 -16.91
CA GLU A 72 -20.92 -1.72 -16.28
C GLU A 72 -21.09 -3.00 -17.12
N ASP A 73 -21.49 -4.11 -16.48
CA ASP A 73 -22.37 -5.16 -17.04
C ASP A 73 -22.97 -6.07 -15.93
N GLU A 74 -24.00 -6.81 -16.32
CA GLU A 74 -25.24 -7.19 -15.61
C GLU A 74 -25.30 -8.59 -14.92
N TYR A 75 -26.22 -8.71 -13.95
CA TYR A 75 -26.98 -9.88 -13.45
C TYR A 75 -26.29 -11.18 -12.92
N GLY A 76 -26.61 -11.54 -11.67
CA GLY A 76 -26.90 -12.94 -11.29
C GLY A 76 -26.32 -13.47 -9.97
N THR A 77 -27.16 -13.53 -8.92
CA THR A 77 -27.10 -14.55 -7.84
C THR A 77 -25.84 -14.56 -6.94
N ASN A 78 -25.68 -13.54 -6.09
CA ASN A 78 -24.71 -13.56 -5.00
C ASN A 78 -25.35 -14.06 -3.69
N LEU A 79 -25.28 -15.36 -3.44
CA LEU A 79 -25.34 -15.89 -2.08
C LEU A 79 -24.35 -17.06 -1.98
N VAL A 80 -23.31 -16.88 -1.16
CA VAL A 80 -22.38 -17.92 -0.66
C VAL A 80 -21.38 -18.49 -1.69
N VAL A 81 -20.47 -17.66 -2.21
CA VAL A 81 -19.26 -18.16 -2.92
C VAL A 81 -17.95 -17.65 -2.30
N GLY A 82 -17.97 -16.55 -1.52
CA GLY A 82 -16.77 -15.92 -0.95
C GLY A 82 -15.98 -16.76 0.05
N ASP A 83 -16.60 -17.74 0.72
CA ASP A 83 -15.97 -18.63 1.71
C ASP A 83 -15.83 -20.09 1.22
N SER A 84 -15.92 -20.32 -0.09
CA SER A 84 -15.69 -21.67 -0.62
C SER A 84 -14.19 -21.97 -0.64
N LEU A 85 -13.79 -23.09 -0.01
CA LEU A 85 -12.46 -23.71 -0.14
C LEU A 85 -11.98 -23.79 -1.61
N ILE A 86 -12.93 -23.84 -2.56
CA ILE A 86 -12.67 -23.85 -4.00
C ILE A 86 -12.08 -22.51 -4.46
N ASN A 87 -12.59 -21.36 -4.01
CA ASN A 87 -12.04 -20.05 -4.37
C ASN A 87 -10.65 -19.84 -3.77
N ALA A 88 -10.43 -20.27 -2.52
CA ALA A 88 -9.10 -20.22 -1.91
C ALA A 88 -8.09 -21.17 -2.61
N ALA A 89 -8.58 -22.30 -3.13
CA ALA A 89 -7.78 -23.21 -3.95
C ALA A 89 -7.47 -22.60 -5.33
N ASP A 90 -8.45 -21.96 -5.97
CA ASP A 90 -8.29 -21.27 -7.26
C ASP A 90 -7.32 -20.09 -7.14
N ASP A 91 -7.38 -19.31 -6.06
CA ASP A 91 -6.41 -18.25 -5.76
C ASP A 91 -4.99 -18.82 -5.57
N THR A 92 -4.89 -19.98 -4.92
CA THR A 92 -3.60 -20.66 -4.72
C THR A 92 -3.05 -21.20 -6.03
N ILE A 93 -3.90 -21.75 -6.90
CA ILE A 93 -3.55 -22.20 -8.24
C ILE A 93 -3.12 -21.00 -9.10
N GLY A 94 -3.83 -19.87 -9.04
CA GLY A 94 -3.49 -18.63 -9.71
C GLY A 94 -2.12 -18.10 -9.28
N ARG A 95 -1.86 -18.03 -7.96
CA ARG A 95 -0.54 -17.69 -7.42
C ARG A 95 0.56 -18.64 -7.90
N MET A 96 0.26 -19.93 -8.00
CA MET A 96 1.23 -20.93 -8.46
C MET A 96 1.52 -20.81 -9.96
N GLN A 97 0.50 -20.51 -10.77
CA GLN A 97 0.65 -20.21 -12.20
C GLN A 97 1.47 -18.94 -12.43
N ASP A 98 1.21 -17.88 -11.66
CA ASP A 98 1.99 -16.64 -11.71
C ASP A 98 3.47 -16.87 -11.35
N LEU A 99 3.73 -17.68 -10.33
CA LEU A 99 5.09 -18.06 -9.96
C LEU A 99 5.76 -18.89 -11.06
N MET A 100 5.04 -19.77 -11.75
CA MET A 100 5.57 -20.51 -12.90
C MET A 100 5.92 -19.58 -14.08
N VAL A 101 5.05 -18.61 -14.39
CA VAL A 101 5.31 -17.60 -15.43
C VAL A 101 6.53 -16.76 -15.07
N ARG A 102 6.64 -16.29 -13.81
CA ARG A 102 7.82 -15.56 -13.34
C ARG A 102 9.08 -16.42 -13.38
N ASN A 103 9.01 -17.70 -13.00
CA ASN A 103 10.16 -18.61 -13.06
C ASN A 103 10.62 -18.83 -14.51
N ASN A 104 9.69 -18.99 -15.45
CA ASN A 104 10.01 -19.08 -16.88
C ASN A 104 10.61 -17.77 -17.41
N LEU A 105 10.13 -16.61 -16.97
CA LEU A 105 10.71 -15.31 -17.30
C LEU A 105 12.13 -15.18 -16.74
N LEU A 106 12.38 -15.65 -15.52
CA LEU A 106 13.70 -15.66 -14.89
C LEU A 106 14.65 -16.61 -15.62
N LYS A 107 14.20 -17.81 -16.01
CA LYS A 107 14.98 -18.74 -16.86
C LYS A 107 15.35 -18.11 -18.19
N LYS A 108 14.40 -17.40 -18.83
CA LYS A 108 14.66 -16.67 -20.08
C LYS A 108 15.69 -15.56 -19.88
N LYS A 109 15.56 -14.75 -18.81
CA LYS A 109 16.54 -13.71 -18.46
C LYS A 109 17.93 -14.27 -18.15
N LEU A 110 18.00 -15.46 -17.53
CA LEU A 110 19.27 -16.14 -17.27
C LEU A 110 19.93 -16.58 -18.57
N ALA A 111 19.17 -17.21 -19.47
CA ALA A 111 19.66 -17.60 -20.80
C ALA A 111 20.12 -16.37 -21.63
N ASP A 112 19.34 -15.28 -21.63
CA ASP A 112 19.72 -14.02 -22.29
C ASP A 112 21.01 -13.43 -21.70
N SER A 113 21.24 -13.58 -20.39
CA SER A 113 22.46 -13.14 -19.72
C SER A 113 23.66 -14.02 -20.07
N ASP A 114 23.48 -15.33 -20.14
CA ASP A 114 24.53 -16.28 -20.52
C ASP A 114 24.97 -16.09 -21.98
N ASP A 115 24.03 -15.83 -22.90
CA ASP A 115 24.35 -15.52 -24.30
C ASP A 115 25.10 -14.18 -24.44
N LYS A 116 24.74 -13.17 -23.64
CA LYS A 116 25.48 -11.89 -23.56
C LYS A 116 26.88 -12.07 -22.99
N LEU A 117 27.04 -12.94 -22.01
CA LEU A 117 28.36 -13.28 -21.45
C LEU A 117 29.22 -14.01 -22.48
N ARG A 118 28.64 -14.95 -23.24
CA ARG A 118 29.37 -15.67 -24.29
C ARG A 118 29.84 -14.72 -25.38
N THR A 119 28.97 -13.84 -25.87
CA THR A 119 29.32 -12.83 -26.90
C THR A 119 30.40 -11.86 -26.41
N ALA A 120 30.31 -11.38 -25.17
CA ALA A 120 31.35 -10.52 -24.59
C ALA A 120 32.70 -11.24 -24.40
N GLN A 121 32.68 -12.54 -24.08
CA GLN A 121 33.89 -13.36 -24.01
C GLN A 121 34.53 -13.54 -25.39
N GLU A 122 33.73 -13.83 -26.42
CA GLU A 122 34.20 -13.96 -27.81
C GLU A 122 34.81 -12.65 -28.32
N GLU A 123 34.18 -11.50 -28.05
CA GLU A 123 34.72 -10.18 -28.39
C GLU A 123 36.02 -9.86 -27.62
N SER A 124 36.08 -10.18 -26.33
CA SER A 124 37.29 -10.01 -25.53
C SER A 124 38.44 -10.88 -26.03
N ASP A 125 38.17 -12.12 -26.45
CA ASP A 125 39.17 -13.03 -26.99
C ASP A 125 39.64 -12.59 -28.38
N GLU A 126 38.77 -11.97 -29.18
CA GLU A 126 39.14 -11.37 -30.46
C GLU A 126 40.01 -10.11 -30.28
N ILE A 127 39.65 -9.21 -29.36
CA ILE A 127 40.48 -8.04 -29.00
C ILE A 127 41.85 -8.49 -28.50
N LYS A 128 41.89 -9.52 -27.66
CA LYS A 128 43.14 -10.11 -27.17
C LYS A 128 43.99 -10.67 -28.30
N ARG A 129 43.38 -11.43 -29.23
CA ARG A 129 44.08 -11.93 -30.43
C ARG A 129 44.62 -10.80 -31.30
N ILE A 130 43.85 -9.72 -31.49
CA ILE A 130 44.29 -8.56 -32.29
C ILE A 130 45.46 -7.83 -31.61
N MET A 131 45.45 -7.67 -30.30
CA MET A 131 46.55 -7.04 -29.55
C MET A 131 47.80 -7.92 -29.54
N ASP A 132 47.65 -9.21 -29.26
CA ASP A 132 48.76 -10.18 -29.26
C ASP A 132 49.40 -10.33 -30.66
N GLN A 133 48.62 -10.16 -31.74
CA GLN A 133 49.13 -10.21 -33.11
C GLN A 133 49.85 -8.93 -33.58
N ARG A 134 49.56 -7.77 -32.98
CA ARG A 134 50.02 -6.46 -33.50
C ARG A 134 51.04 -5.75 -32.63
N TYR A 135 51.08 -6.02 -31.33
CA TYR A 135 52.00 -5.34 -30.42
C TYR A 135 53.14 -6.27 -29.99
N ASP A 136 54.34 -5.96 -30.47
CA ASP A 136 55.58 -6.59 -30.05
C ASP A 136 56.45 -5.51 -29.39
N PRO A 137 56.73 -5.60 -28.07
CA PRO A 137 57.55 -4.64 -27.34
C PRO A 137 58.94 -4.43 -27.95
N GLN A 138 59.44 -5.43 -28.68
CA GLN A 138 60.73 -5.39 -29.36
C GLN A 138 60.62 -4.59 -30.67
N LYS A 139 59.59 -4.82 -31.48
CA LYS A 139 59.31 -4.02 -32.69
C LYS A 139 58.94 -2.58 -32.38
N ALA A 140 58.31 -2.30 -31.24
CA ALA A 140 58.06 -0.95 -30.77
C ALA A 140 59.39 -0.21 -30.49
N LYS A 141 60.35 -0.84 -29.80
CA LYS A 141 61.67 -0.25 -29.59
C LYS A 141 62.42 -0.01 -30.91
N GLU A 142 62.37 -0.96 -31.83
CA GLU A 142 62.95 -0.82 -33.17
C GLU A 142 62.30 0.31 -33.98
N LEU A 143 60.98 0.51 -33.87
CA LEU A 143 60.27 1.61 -34.53
C LEU A 143 60.72 2.97 -33.95
N LYS A 144 60.90 3.05 -32.63
CA LYS A 144 61.38 4.27 -31.96
C LYS A 144 62.81 4.63 -32.35
N GLU A 145 63.67 3.61 -32.48
CA GLU A 145 65.04 3.78 -32.98
C GLU A 145 65.04 4.22 -34.46
N LYS A 146 64.20 3.63 -35.31
CA LYS A 146 64.05 4.05 -36.71
C LYS A 146 63.51 5.47 -36.88
N ILE A 147 62.53 5.89 -36.06
CA ILE A 147 62.03 7.28 -36.09
C ILE A 147 63.17 8.25 -35.77
N LYS A 148 64.01 7.90 -34.78
CA LYS A 148 65.18 8.70 -34.40
C LYS A 148 66.26 8.71 -35.48
N GLU A 149 66.58 7.57 -36.09
CA GLU A 149 67.53 7.48 -37.20
C GLU A 149 67.07 8.27 -38.44
N LEU A 150 65.77 8.27 -38.75
CA LEU A 150 65.20 9.04 -39.86
C LEU A 150 65.22 10.55 -39.58
N ALA A 151 65.02 10.96 -38.33
CA ALA A 151 65.16 12.34 -37.89
C ALA A 151 66.62 12.81 -37.94
N ASP A 152 67.54 12.02 -37.39
CA ASP A 152 68.99 12.28 -37.39
C ASP A 152 69.56 12.34 -38.82
N ALA A 153 69.00 11.56 -39.75
CA ALA A 153 69.34 11.58 -41.18
C ALA A 153 68.64 12.71 -41.98
N GLY A 154 67.80 13.54 -41.34
CA GLY A 154 67.07 14.64 -41.97
C GLY A 154 66.03 14.22 -43.01
N LYS A 155 65.56 12.96 -42.97
CA LYS A 155 64.61 12.39 -43.94
C LYS A 155 63.14 12.65 -43.59
N ILE A 156 62.87 13.02 -42.35
CA ILE A 156 61.54 13.41 -41.86
C ILE A 156 61.60 14.81 -41.27
N THR A 157 60.50 15.56 -41.31
CA THR A 157 60.46 16.89 -40.72
C THR A 157 60.38 16.80 -39.19
N PRO A 158 60.81 17.82 -38.43
CA PRO A 158 60.69 17.84 -36.96
C PRO A 158 59.23 17.73 -36.49
N LYS A 159 58.27 18.09 -37.35
CA LYS A 159 56.84 17.94 -37.10
C LYS A 159 56.42 16.47 -37.22
N ASP A 160 56.87 15.78 -38.27
CA ASP A 160 56.58 14.36 -38.48
C ASP A 160 57.24 13.49 -37.41
N GLU A 161 58.46 13.84 -36.97
CA GLU A 161 59.13 13.18 -35.84
C GLU A 161 58.30 13.27 -34.56
N LYS A 162 57.79 14.48 -34.26
CA LYS A 162 56.96 14.70 -33.08
C LYS A 162 55.65 13.91 -33.15
N GLU A 163 54.96 13.95 -34.29
CA GLU A 163 53.69 13.22 -34.47
C GLU A 163 53.87 11.70 -34.39
N LEU A 164 54.94 11.15 -34.99
CA LEU A 164 55.27 9.72 -34.90
C LEU A 164 55.68 9.31 -33.48
N SER A 165 56.42 10.16 -32.77
CA SER A 165 56.80 9.92 -31.37
C SER A 165 55.58 9.96 -30.43
N ASP A 166 54.67 10.91 -30.63
CA ASP A 166 53.44 11.05 -29.85
C ASP A 166 52.48 9.87 -30.09
N LEU A 167 52.33 9.43 -31.35
CA LEU A 167 51.57 8.23 -31.71
C LEU A 167 52.14 6.96 -31.06
N GLN A 168 53.46 6.81 -31.08
CA GLN A 168 54.11 5.67 -30.46
C GLN A 168 53.94 5.68 -28.94
N LYS A 169 54.07 6.84 -28.30
CA LYS A 169 53.83 6.99 -26.87
C LYS A 169 52.38 6.67 -26.49
N ALA A 170 51.42 7.08 -27.30
CA ALA A 170 50.01 6.74 -27.09
C ALA A 170 49.75 5.23 -27.17
N ILE A 171 50.40 4.53 -28.09
CA ILE A 171 50.34 3.06 -28.19
C ILE A 171 50.97 2.40 -26.96
N ASP A 172 52.14 2.86 -26.52
CA ASP A 172 52.80 2.32 -25.31
C ASP A 172 51.94 2.54 -24.05
N ASP A 173 51.29 3.70 -23.93
CA ASP A 173 50.41 4.02 -22.79
C ASP A 173 49.09 3.23 -22.83
N MET A 174 48.52 2.96 -24.01
CA MET A 174 47.38 2.04 -24.16
C MET A 174 47.72 0.61 -23.74
N ASN A 175 48.92 0.11 -24.07
CA ASN A 175 49.34 -1.24 -23.66
C ASN A 175 49.54 -1.35 -22.15
N LYS A 176 50.16 -0.33 -21.51
CA LYS A 176 50.25 -0.28 -20.04
C LYS A 176 48.87 -0.26 -19.39
N ALA A 177 47.92 0.50 -19.96
CA ALA A 177 46.55 0.52 -19.47
C ALA A 177 45.88 -0.86 -19.59
N HIS A 178 46.14 -1.60 -20.68
CA HIS A 178 45.66 -2.96 -20.85
C HIS A 178 46.24 -3.93 -19.79
N ASP A 179 47.55 -3.88 -19.54
CA ASP A 179 48.20 -4.69 -18.51
C ASP A 179 47.62 -4.42 -17.11
N ILE A 180 47.37 -3.14 -16.79
CA ILE A 180 46.73 -2.72 -15.54
C ILE A 180 45.31 -3.28 -15.45
N LEU A 181 44.50 -3.12 -16.51
CA LEU A 181 43.12 -3.63 -16.54
C LEU A 181 43.08 -5.17 -16.42
N GLN A 182 44.04 -5.88 -17.01
CA GLN A 182 44.14 -7.33 -16.86
C GLN A 182 44.49 -7.73 -15.42
N ALA A 183 45.40 -7.00 -14.77
CA ALA A 183 45.74 -7.20 -13.37
C ALA A 183 44.55 -6.90 -12.43
N GLU A 184 43.82 -5.82 -12.69
CA GLU A 184 42.60 -5.45 -11.96
C GLU A 184 41.49 -6.50 -12.13
N ASN A 185 41.25 -6.98 -13.36
CA ASN A 185 40.33 -8.07 -13.61
C ASN A 185 40.72 -9.37 -12.89
N GLY A 186 42.02 -9.67 -12.80
CA GLY A 186 42.54 -10.78 -12.00
C GLY A 186 42.26 -10.60 -10.50
N ASN A 187 42.43 -9.40 -9.98
CA ASN A 187 42.10 -9.06 -8.59
C ASN A 187 40.60 -9.14 -8.31
N LEU A 188 39.77 -8.65 -9.24
CA LEU A 188 38.30 -8.74 -9.16
C LEU A 188 37.83 -10.18 -9.18
N LYS A 189 38.36 -11.03 -10.07
CA LYS A 189 38.06 -12.48 -10.07
C LYS A 189 38.39 -13.13 -8.72
N ARG A 190 39.56 -12.82 -8.13
CA ARG A 190 39.92 -13.32 -6.80
C ARG A 190 38.99 -12.78 -5.70
N LEU A 191 38.57 -11.52 -5.79
CA LEU A 191 37.66 -10.91 -4.83
C LEU A 191 36.26 -11.54 -4.90
N ILE A 192 35.74 -11.76 -6.11
CA ILE A 192 34.48 -12.46 -6.36
C ILE A 192 34.57 -13.90 -5.84
N GLU A 193 35.69 -14.60 -6.08
CA GLU A 193 35.89 -15.96 -5.55
C GLU A 193 35.96 -15.96 -4.01
N LYS A 194 36.63 -14.98 -3.40
CA LYS A 194 36.65 -14.79 -1.94
C LYS A 194 35.25 -14.52 -1.39
N GLN A 195 34.46 -13.65 -2.03
CA GLN A 195 33.09 -13.37 -1.60
C GLN A 195 32.17 -14.56 -1.80
N SER A 196 32.27 -15.28 -2.92
CA SER A 196 31.51 -16.50 -3.18
C SER A 196 31.79 -17.58 -2.12
N LYS A 197 33.06 -17.73 -1.70
CA LYS A 197 33.45 -18.60 -0.59
C LYS A 197 32.92 -18.09 0.77
N ARG A 198 32.86 -16.78 1.00
CA ARG A 198 32.25 -16.19 2.22
C ARG A 198 30.74 -16.38 2.27
N CYS A 199 30.01 -16.18 1.17
CA CYS A 199 28.56 -16.44 1.12
C CYS A 199 28.24 -17.93 1.37
N ARG A 200 29.14 -18.84 0.99
CA ARG A 200 29.05 -20.28 1.36
C ARG A 200 29.41 -20.58 2.82
N LEU A 201 30.18 -19.72 3.50
CA LEU A 201 30.52 -19.84 4.91
C LEU A 201 29.48 -19.20 5.83
N ASP A 202 28.77 -18.16 5.38
CA ASP A 202 27.64 -17.55 6.11
C ASP A 202 26.44 -18.51 6.28
N SER A 203 26.43 -19.61 5.51
CA SER A 203 25.45 -20.71 5.60
C SER A 203 25.95 -21.91 6.41
N VAL A 204 27.20 -21.89 6.88
CA VAL A 204 27.73 -22.87 7.84
C VAL A 204 27.37 -22.39 9.24
N LYS A 205 26.70 -23.22 10.04
CA LYS A 205 26.56 -22.98 11.49
C LYS A 205 27.97 -22.92 12.08
N ILE A 206 28.45 -21.72 12.35
CA ILE A 206 29.68 -21.50 13.10
C ILE A 206 29.32 -21.72 14.56
N ASP A 207 29.61 -22.92 15.07
CA ASP A 207 29.79 -23.08 16.52
C ASP A 207 30.96 -22.20 16.94
N PRO A 208 30.87 -21.48 18.09
CA PRO A 208 31.92 -20.58 18.52
C PRO A 208 33.24 -21.34 18.68
N GLU A 209 34.22 -21.02 17.83
CA GLU A 209 35.59 -21.55 17.91
C GLU A 209 36.21 -21.21 19.27
N ARG A 210 36.22 -22.19 20.18
CA ARG A 210 37.15 -22.22 21.31
C ARG A 210 38.49 -22.78 20.82
N SER A 211 39.26 -21.99 20.07
CA SER A 211 40.65 -22.39 19.77
C SER A 211 41.57 -21.94 20.92
N ASN A 212 41.74 -22.83 21.91
CA ASN A 212 42.68 -22.69 23.03
C ASN A 212 44.11 -23.14 22.67
N ASP A 213 44.46 -23.20 21.38
CA ASP A 213 45.75 -23.76 20.95
C ASP A 213 46.86 -22.70 20.98
N ILE A 214 47.26 -22.34 22.20
CA ILE A 214 48.39 -21.45 22.51
C ILE A 214 49.66 -21.81 21.70
N PRO A 215 50.04 -23.09 21.51
CA PRO A 215 51.19 -23.48 20.69
C PRO A 215 51.15 -22.97 19.24
N TYR A 216 49.98 -22.97 18.59
CA TYR A 216 49.85 -22.50 17.21
C TYR A 216 50.07 -20.98 17.11
N LEU A 217 49.50 -20.24 18.06
CA LEU A 217 49.65 -18.78 18.14
C LEU A 217 51.10 -18.40 18.47
N GLN A 218 51.77 -19.16 19.34
CA GLN A 218 53.18 -18.96 19.67
C GLN A 218 54.08 -19.14 18.44
N ASN A 219 53.88 -20.23 17.68
CA ASN A 219 54.63 -20.49 16.43
C ASN A 219 54.39 -19.39 15.39
N LYS A 220 53.15 -18.89 15.26
CA LYS A 220 52.82 -17.80 14.34
C LYS A 220 53.53 -16.50 14.71
N ILE A 221 53.62 -16.20 16.00
CA ILE A 221 54.33 -15.02 16.53
C ILE A 221 55.84 -15.17 16.28
N ASP A 222 56.41 -16.35 16.50
CA ASP A 222 57.84 -16.60 16.29
C ASP A 222 58.25 -16.48 14.81
N ASP A 223 57.39 -16.94 13.89
CA ASP A 223 57.65 -16.82 12.45
C ASP A 223 57.54 -15.37 11.96
N LEU A 224 56.54 -14.63 12.44
CA LEU A 224 56.44 -13.19 12.16
C LEU A 224 57.63 -12.41 12.76
N GLY A 225 58.14 -12.82 13.93
CA GLY A 225 59.32 -12.23 14.55
C GLY A 225 60.61 -12.39 13.72
N LYS A 226 60.78 -13.54 13.06
CA LYS A 226 61.92 -13.79 12.15
C LYS A 226 61.84 -12.92 10.90
N GLU A 227 60.64 -12.76 10.34
CA GLU A 227 60.41 -11.96 9.13
C GLU A 227 60.71 -10.47 9.37
N VAL A 228 60.30 -9.92 10.51
CA VAL A 228 60.61 -8.53 10.92
C VAL A 228 62.11 -8.30 11.06
N LYS A 229 62.87 -9.29 11.56
CA LYS A 229 64.32 -9.18 11.74
C LYS A 229 65.06 -9.13 10.41
N LEU A 230 64.63 -9.92 9.42
CA LEU A 230 65.17 -9.89 8.06
C LEU A 230 64.90 -8.56 7.37
N LEU A 231 63.69 -8.00 7.54
CA LEU A 231 63.33 -6.71 6.96
C LEU A 231 64.19 -5.54 7.51
N ARG A 232 64.49 -5.53 8.82
CA ARG A 232 65.40 -4.54 9.41
C ARG A 232 66.83 -4.66 8.90
N GLN A 233 67.32 -5.89 8.74
CA GLN A 233 68.68 -6.12 8.26
C GLN A 233 68.86 -5.66 6.81
N ALA A 234 67.86 -5.88 5.96
CA ALA A 234 67.84 -5.38 4.60
C ALA A 234 67.75 -3.84 4.53
N GLU A 235 67.08 -3.20 5.49
CA GLU A 235 67.01 -1.74 5.60
C GLU A 235 68.36 -1.12 5.99
N ASP A 236 69.05 -1.72 6.97
CA ASP A 236 70.37 -1.28 7.44
C ASP A 236 71.48 -1.42 6.36
N GLU A 237 71.43 -2.48 5.56
CA GLU A 237 72.34 -2.71 4.42
C GLU A 237 72.16 -1.67 3.30
N LYS A 238 70.93 -1.19 3.10
CA LYS A 238 70.64 -0.17 2.09
C LYS A 238 71.12 1.23 2.50
N MET A 239 71.10 1.51 3.80
CA MET A 239 71.58 2.79 4.36
C MET A 239 73.11 2.91 4.38
N THR A 240 73.84 1.78 4.41
CA THR A 240 75.31 1.76 4.36
C THR A 240 75.88 1.82 2.93
N GLY A 241 75.10 1.51 1.90
CA GLY A 241 75.52 1.53 0.49
C GLY A 241 75.56 2.92 -0.18
N SER A 242 75.08 3.98 0.49
CA SER A 242 74.91 5.31 -0.12
C SER A 242 75.83 6.37 0.48
N GLY A 243 77.15 6.23 0.31
CA GLY A 243 78.05 7.37 0.51
C GLY A 243 79.53 7.05 0.69
N ALA A 244 80.29 6.95 -0.40
CA ALA A 244 81.70 7.39 -0.48
C ALA A 244 82.27 7.15 -1.89
N GLY A 245 81.88 7.97 -2.86
CA GLY A 245 82.64 8.09 -4.12
C GLY A 245 83.85 8.98 -3.91
N ARG A 246 85.06 8.41 -3.83
CA ARG A 246 86.33 9.14 -3.87
C ARG A 246 86.51 9.77 -5.26
N GLY A 247 86.25 11.07 -5.39
CA GLY A 247 86.60 11.90 -6.55
C GLY A 247 87.26 13.20 -6.09
N GLY A 248 88.44 13.50 -6.65
CA GLY A 248 89.38 14.51 -6.16
C GLY A 248 88.83 15.93 -6.03
N TYR A 249 89.20 16.57 -4.92
CA TYR A 249 88.91 17.97 -4.57
C TYR A 249 89.87 18.91 -5.32
N SER A 250 89.35 19.94 -6.00
CA SER A 250 90.13 20.96 -6.71
C SER A 250 89.69 22.38 -6.27
N PRO A 251 90.56 23.21 -5.66
CA PRO A 251 90.17 24.45 -4.98
C PRO A 251 89.70 25.63 -5.86
N GLU A 252 89.89 25.60 -7.17
CA GLU A 252 89.57 26.76 -8.05
C GLU A 252 88.13 26.78 -8.58
N LYS A 253 87.32 25.72 -8.34
CA LYS A 253 85.89 25.64 -8.71
C LYS A 253 84.94 25.75 -7.52
N ASP A 254 85.48 25.97 -6.32
CA ASP A 254 84.75 25.84 -5.06
C ASP A 254 83.71 26.94 -4.76
N PRO A 255 83.91 28.24 -5.05
CA PRO A 255 82.93 29.26 -4.70
C PRO A 255 81.63 29.14 -5.49
N ASP A 256 81.71 28.90 -6.81
CA ASP A 256 80.52 28.71 -7.66
C ASP A 256 79.77 27.42 -7.33
N ASN A 257 80.48 26.37 -6.91
CA ASN A 257 79.86 25.11 -6.51
C ASN A 257 79.15 25.25 -5.15
N ILE A 258 79.76 25.93 -4.18
CA ILE A 258 79.15 26.25 -2.89
C ILE A 258 77.93 27.16 -3.07
N GLN A 259 78.01 28.16 -3.94
CA GLN A 259 76.89 29.08 -4.19
C GLN A 259 75.70 28.37 -4.85
N ARG A 260 75.95 27.39 -5.73
CA ARG A 260 74.93 26.52 -6.31
C ARG A 260 74.28 25.62 -5.26
N ILE A 261 75.07 25.01 -4.38
CA ILE A 261 74.58 24.18 -3.26
C ILE A 261 73.68 25.00 -2.32
N VAL A 262 74.06 26.24 -2.01
CA VAL A 262 73.26 27.14 -1.17
C VAL A 262 71.95 27.52 -1.85
N ALA A 263 71.97 27.83 -3.16
CA ALA A 263 70.76 28.12 -3.93
C ALA A 263 69.82 26.91 -4.02
N GLU A 264 70.35 25.71 -4.22
CA GLU A 264 69.58 24.46 -4.21
C GLU A 264 68.99 24.16 -2.83
N ARG A 265 69.76 24.37 -1.75
CA ARG A 265 69.26 24.24 -0.37
C ARG A 265 68.13 25.22 -0.08
N ASP A 266 68.25 26.47 -0.50
CA ASP A 266 67.21 27.48 -0.26
C ASP A 266 65.98 27.25 -1.16
N ALA A 267 66.16 26.67 -2.35
CA ALA A 267 65.06 26.13 -3.16
C ALA A 267 64.38 24.94 -2.49
N LEU A 268 65.13 24.02 -1.89
CA LEU A 268 64.60 22.89 -1.11
C LEU A 268 63.82 23.36 0.10
N ARG A 269 64.33 24.34 0.85
CA ARG A 269 63.60 24.95 1.98
C ARG A 269 62.26 25.55 1.55
N ARG A 270 62.20 26.21 0.39
CA ARG A 270 60.94 26.71 -0.19
C ARG A 270 59.98 25.58 -0.52
N LYS A 271 60.45 24.52 -1.20
CA LYS A 271 59.63 23.34 -1.51
C LYS A 271 59.12 22.62 -0.26
N CYS A 272 59.93 22.51 0.80
CA CYS A 272 59.50 21.95 2.08
C CYS A 272 58.38 22.78 2.73
N LYS A 273 58.45 24.11 2.61
CA LYS A 273 57.39 25.00 3.11
C LYS A 273 56.10 24.85 2.30
N GLU A 274 56.20 24.81 0.98
CA GLU A 274 55.05 24.56 0.08
C GLU A 274 54.41 23.20 0.36
N LEU A 275 55.20 22.16 0.63
CA LEU A 275 54.72 20.83 1.03
C LEU A 275 53.97 20.85 2.37
N ALA A 276 54.44 21.63 3.35
CA ALA A 276 53.74 21.80 4.62
C ALA A 276 52.37 22.50 4.41
N ASP A 277 52.34 23.58 3.63
CA ASP A 277 51.10 24.30 3.31
C ASP A 277 50.11 23.40 2.53
N LEU A 278 50.62 22.53 1.65
CA LEU A 278 49.82 21.51 0.94
C LEU A 278 49.26 20.46 1.90
N SER A 279 50.08 20.00 2.86
CA SER A 279 49.64 19.05 3.89
C SER A 279 48.49 19.62 4.72
N ASP A 280 48.57 20.90 5.11
CA ASP A 280 47.50 21.56 5.87
C ASP A 280 46.21 21.68 5.06
N LYS A 281 46.31 21.98 3.75
CA LYS A 281 45.15 22.01 2.85
C LYS A 281 44.52 20.64 2.67
N VAL A 282 45.31 19.58 2.53
CA VAL A 282 44.80 18.21 2.43
C VAL A 282 44.05 17.83 3.71
N ASN A 283 44.61 18.14 4.88
CA ASN A 283 43.96 17.88 6.16
C ASN A 283 42.62 18.64 6.30
N GLN A 284 42.55 19.90 5.86
CA GLN A 284 41.29 20.65 5.84
C GLN A 284 40.25 20.05 4.88
N LEU A 285 40.68 19.66 3.68
CA LEU A 285 39.79 19.04 2.69
C LEU A 285 39.25 17.70 3.20
N GLU A 286 40.08 16.90 3.87
CA GLU A 286 39.67 15.63 4.48
C GLU A 286 38.65 15.86 5.59
N GLN A 287 38.86 16.82 6.49
CA GLN A 287 37.88 17.18 7.52
C GLN A 287 36.56 17.66 6.90
N ASN A 288 36.61 18.45 5.83
CA ASN A 288 35.41 18.93 5.15
C ASN A 288 34.66 17.79 4.45
N ALA A 289 35.37 16.86 3.81
CA ALA A 289 34.79 15.66 3.22
C ALA A 289 34.09 14.79 4.28
N ASN A 290 34.73 14.60 5.44
CA ASN A 290 34.14 13.85 6.55
C ASN A 290 32.87 14.52 7.12
N LYS A 291 32.87 15.85 7.26
CA LYS A 291 31.67 16.61 7.68
C LYS A 291 30.55 16.49 6.64
N ALA A 292 30.87 16.59 5.36
CA ALA A 292 29.91 16.44 4.27
C ALA A 292 29.30 15.03 4.24
N ALA A 293 30.11 13.99 4.43
CA ALA A 293 29.63 12.61 4.54
C ALA A 293 28.68 12.42 5.73
N CYS A 294 29.01 13.00 6.89
CA CYS A 294 28.14 12.98 8.07
C CYS A 294 26.80 13.69 7.81
N HIS A 295 26.81 14.85 7.16
CA HIS A 295 25.58 15.56 6.79
C HIS A 295 24.75 14.78 5.78
N SER A 296 25.40 14.13 4.80
CA SER A 296 24.72 13.27 3.83
C SER A 296 24.02 12.09 4.52
N CYS A 297 24.68 11.43 5.47
CA CYS A 297 24.09 10.33 6.23
C CYS A 297 22.89 10.80 7.08
N ASN A 298 23.01 11.96 7.74
CA ASN A 298 21.89 12.54 8.50
C ASN A 298 20.71 12.90 7.59
N LEU A 299 20.96 13.41 6.39
CA LEU A 299 19.91 13.72 5.43
C LEU A 299 19.21 12.46 4.94
N GLU A 300 19.97 11.41 4.61
CA GLU A 300 19.44 10.11 4.17
C GLU A 300 18.54 9.48 5.25
N ASN A 301 18.98 9.48 6.51
CA ASN A 301 18.18 8.99 7.63
C ASN A 301 16.88 9.79 7.80
N ASN A 302 16.93 11.12 7.71
CA ASN A 302 15.74 11.97 7.80
C ASN A 302 14.76 11.71 6.66
N LEU A 303 15.25 11.58 5.42
CA LEU A 303 14.42 11.26 4.25
C LEU A 303 13.78 9.88 4.40
N GLN A 304 14.52 8.89 4.91
CA GLN A 304 13.99 7.56 5.17
C GLN A 304 12.89 7.58 6.23
N GLN A 305 13.07 8.35 7.31
CA GLN A 305 12.07 8.51 8.37
C GLN A 305 10.81 9.23 7.86
N GLN A 306 10.96 10.28 7.04
CA GLN A 306 9.83 10.94 6.40
C GLN A 306 9.05 9.99 5.47
N ASN A 307 9.76 9.21 4.64
CA ASN A 307 9.11 8.22 3.78
C ASN A 307 8.33 7.18 4.58
N GLN A 308 8.86 6.71 5.71
CA GLN A 308 8.14 5.81 6.61
C GLN A 308 6.87 6.46 7.16
N CYS A 309 6.96 7.70 7.64
CA CYS A 309 5.80 8.43 8.14
C CYS A 309 4.71 8.59 7.07
N ILE A 310 5.09 8.91 5.83
CA ILE A 310 4.16 9.01 4.70
C ILE A 310 3.49 7.66 4.43
N ASN A 311 4.27 6.58 4.39
CA ASN A 311 3.73 5.24 4.13
C ASN A 311 2.76 4.79 5.23
N ASP A 312 3.05 5.11 6.49
CA ASP A 312 2.18 4.78 7.62
C ASP A 312 0.87 5.58 7.55
N MET A 313 0.92 6.89 7.25
CA MET A 313 -0.29 7.69 7.04
C MET A 313 -1.13 7.20 5.85
N GLN A 314 -0.48 6.80 4.75
CA GLN A 314 -1.20 6.24 3.60
C GLN A 314 -1.91 4.94 3.95
N ARG A 315 -1.30 4.10 4.79
CA ARG A 315 -1.94 2.89 5.28
C ARG A 315 -3.12 3.20 6.19
N GLU A 316 -2.94 4.11 7.16
CA GLU A 316 -4.04 4.54 8.05
C GLU A 316 -5.23 5.13 7.26
N MET A 317 -4.96 5.92 6.23
CA MET A 317 -6.02 6.46 5.35
C MET A 317 -6.75 5.37 4.58
N ALA A 318 -6.04 4.35 4.08
CA ALA A 318 -6.65 3.22 3.39
C ALA A 318 -7.53 2.40 4.35
N ASP A 319 -7.02 2.10 5.55
CA ASP A 319 -7.78 1.37 6.58
C ASP A 319 -9.07 2.13 6.97
N MET A 320 -8.99 3.45 7.09
CA MET A 320 -10.16 4.31 7.36
C MET A 320 -11.15 4.34 6.19
N GLN A 321 -10.66 4.35 4.96
CA GLN A 321 -11.52 4.27 3.78
C GLN A 321 -12.30 2.95 3.78
N ASP A 322 -11.60 1.83 3.96
CA ASP A 322 -12.22 0.50 4.02
C ASP A 322 -13.25 0.41 5.15
N TYR A 323 -12.97 1.01 6.31
CA TYR A 323 -13.93 1.07 7.42
C TYR A 323 -15.24 1.78 7.03
N TYR A 324 -15.14 2.96 6.42
CA TYR A 324 -16.34 3.71 6.04
C TYR A 324 -17.11 3.06 4.88
N GLU A 325 -16.42 2.45 3.93
CA GLU A 325 -17.05 1.66 2.86
C GLU A 325 -17.86 0.50 3.46
N ASN A 326 -17.28 -0.22 4.43
CA ASN A 326 -17.96 -1.30 5.14
C ASN A 326 -19.19 -0.82 5.94
N GLU A 327 -19.09 0.29 6.67
CA GLU A 327 -20.23 0.85 7.41
C GLU A 327 -21.34 1.34 6.49
N VAL A 328 -20.99 1.91 5.32
CA VAL A 328 -21.97 2.27 4.28
C VAL A 328 -22.68 1.03 3.75
N ASP A 329 -21.97 -0.04 3.44
CA ASP A 329 -22.59 -1.26 2.92
C ASP A 329 -23.47 -1.97 3.96
N LYS A 330 -23.06 -1.96 5.22
CA LYS A 330 -23.88 -2.42 6.34
C LYS A 330 -25.15 -1.58 6.50
N ALA A 331 -25.06 -0.26 6.34
CA ALA A 331 -26.22 0.62 6.37
C ALA A 331 -27.20 0.32 5.21
N LYS A 332 -26.69 0.12 3.98
CA LYS A 332 -27.50 -0.31 2.83
C LYS A 332 -28.21 -1.64 3.10
N GLY A 333 -27.51 -2.62 3.67
CA GLY A 333 -28.09 -3.91 4.03
C GLY A 333 -29.22 -3.77 5.06
N ASN A 334 -29.02 -2.95 6.09
CA ASN A 334 -30.03 -2.67 7.11
C ASN A 334 -31.25 -1.95 6.52
N GLU A 335 -31.04 -0.98 5.63
CA GLU A 335 -32.12 -0.29 4.92
C GLU A 335 -32.99 -1.27 4.14
N GLU A 336 -32.39 -2.21 3.43
CA GLU A 336 -33.12 -3.20 2.63
C GLU A 336 -33.94 -4.18 3.49
N ILE A 337 -33.38 -4.59 4.64
CA ILE A 337 -34.11 -5.40 5.65
C ILE A 337 -35.32 -4.62 6.17
N LEU A 338 -35.14 -3.33 6.51
CA LEU A 338 -36.23 -2.49 6.99
C LEU A 338 -37.32 -2.29 5.93
N LYS A 339 -36.94 -2.08 4.66
CA LYS A 339 -37.90 -2.02 3.55
C LYS A 339 -38.70 -3.30 3.42
N CYS A 340 -38.05 -4.47 3.46
CA CYS A 340 -38.72 -5.76 3.44
C CYS A 340 -39.73 -5.89 4.58
N ARG A 341 -39.33 -5.53 5.81
CA ARG A 341 -40.20 -5.58 6.99
C ARG A 341 -41.39 -4.63 6.90
N CYS A 342 -41.18 -3.41 6.39
CA CYS A 342 -42.25 -2.45 6.14
C CYS A 342 -43.26 -2.97 5.10
N GLN A 343 -42.78 -3.58 4.02
CA GLN A 343 -43.65 -4.20 3.02
C GLN A 343 -44.44 -5.37 3.60
N GLN A 344 -43.82 -6.20 4.44
CA GLN A 344 -44.51 -7.29 5.14
C GLN A 344 -45.62 -6.75 6.07
N MET A 345 -45.31 -5.77 6.93
CA MET A 345 -46.30 -5.16 7.82
C MET A 345 -47.45 -4.52 7.03
N LYS A 346 -47.17 -3.91 5.88
CA LYS A 346 -48.21 -3.37 4.99
C LYS A 346 -49.16 -4.47 4.50
N LYS A 347 -48.64 -5.64 4.11
CA LYS A 347 -49.47 -6.80 3.70
C LYS A 347 -50.31 -7.32 4.86
N GLU A 348 -49.72 -7.47 6.04
CA GLU A 348 -50.41 -7.91 7.26
C GLU A 348 -51.53 -6.95 7.66
N LEU A 349 -51.28 -5.64 7.60
CA LEU A 349 -52.28 -4.60 7.87
C LEU A 349 -53.46 -4.68 6.90
N MET A 350 -53.20 -4.88 5.60
CA MET A 350 -54.26 -5.04 4.60
C MET A 350 -55.10 -6.30 4.86
N ALA A 351 -54.47 -7.41 5.25
CA ALA A 351 -55.16 -8.65 5.63
C ALA A 351 -56.02 -8.44 6.89
N ALA A 352 -55.47 -7.78 7.92
CA ALA A 352 -56.18 -7.48 9.15
C ALA A 352 -57.39 -6.57 8.93
N LYS A 353 -57.24 -5.51 8.11
CA LYS A 353 -58.35 -4.62 7.72
C LYS A 353 -59.48 -5.39 7.03
N SER A 354 -59.12 -6.30 6.11
CA SER A 354 -60.11 -7.14 5.41
C SER A 354 -60.79 -8.14 6.36
N ALA A 355 -60.07 -8.69 7.34
CA ALA A 355 -60.64 -9.55 8.36
C ALA A 355 -61.60 -8.79 9.28
N ALA A 356 -61.22 -7.59 9.73
CA ALA A 356 -62.07 -6.73 10.56
C ALA A 356 -63.35 -6.32 9.84
N GLN A 357 -63.28 -5.98 8.54
CA GLN A 357 -64.45 -5.67 7.74
C GLN A 357 -65.41 -6.87 7.64
N ARG A 358 -64.88 -8.08 7.39
CA ARG A 358 -65.70 -9.30 7.40
C ARG A 358 -66.37 -9.55 8.74
N ALA A 359 -65.65 -9.37 9.85
CA ALA A 359 -66.20 -9.53 11.19
C ALA A 359 -67.33 -8.51 11.47
N CYS A 360 -67.18 -7.26 11.02
CA CYS A 360 -68.24 -6.24 11.15
C CYS A 360 -69.50 -6.62 10.37
N CYS A 361 -69.37 -7.12 9.14
CA CYS A 361 -70.51 -7.61 8.36
C CYS A 361 -71.21 -8.80 9.07
N GLN A 362 -70.44 -9.78 9.53
CA GLN A 362 -70.97 -10.93 10.27
C GLN A 362 -71.68 -10.53 11.56
N GLN A 363 -71.16 -9.53 12.28
CA GLN A 363 -71.80 -9.04 13.49
C GLN A 363 -73.19 -8.44 13.20
N LYS A 364 -73.32 -7.65 12.13
CA LYS A 364 -74.62 -7.11 11.69
C LYS A 364 -75.62 -8.23 11.35
N GLU A 365 -75.17 -9.29 10.66
CA GLU A 365 -76.01 -10.45 10.36
C GLU A 365 -76.47 -11.16 11.64
N ILE A 366 -75.57 -11.36 12.61
CA ILE A 366 -75.90 -11.94 13.92
C ILE A 366 -76.95 -11.09 14.64
N ASP A 367 -76.82 -9.77 14.63
CA ASP A 367 -77.77 -8.89 15.33
C ASP A 367 -79.16 -8.91 14.69
N VAL A 368 -79.24 -8.98 13.34
CA VAL A 368 -80.52 -9.22 12.64
C VAL A 368 -81.13 -10.57 13.05
N LEU A 369 -80.33 -11.64 13.05
CA LEU A 369 -80.81 -12.97 13.45
C LEU A 369 -81.27 -13.00 14.92
N ARG A 370 -80.57 -12.32 15.82
CA ARG A 370 -80.97 -12.16 17.23
C ARG A 370 -82.31 -11.44 17.36
N ASN A 371 -82.54 -10.40 16.56
CA ASN A 371 -83.81 -9.67 16.55
C ASN A 371 -84.96 -10.55 16.05
N GLU A 372 -84.75 -11.29 14.97
CA GLU A 372 -85.76 -12.23 14.45
C GLU A 372 -86.04 -13.38 15.43
N LEU A 373 -85.02 -13.87 16.14
CA LEU A 373 -85.22 -14.87 17.20
C LEU A 373 -86.06 -14.29 18.36
N ARG A 374 -85.76 -13.08 18.83
CA ARG A 374 -86.55 -12.40 19.87
C ARG A 374 -88.02 -12.23 19.45
N LYS A 375 -88.29 -11.82 18.21
CA LYS A 375 -89.66 -11.70 17.67
C LYS A 375 -90.38 -13.05 17.68
N ARG A 376 -89.70 -14.13 17.28
CA ARG A 376 -90.26 -15.49 17.32
C ARG A 376 -90.55 -15.95 18.74
N ASP A 377 -89.68 -15.67 19.70
CA ASP A 377 -89.91 -16.04 21.11
C ASP A 377 -91.14 -15.32 21.68
N ILE A 378 -91.30 -14.02 21.38
CA ILE A 378 -92.51 -13.26 21.76
C ILE A 378 -93.77 -13.87 21.13
N ALA A 379 -93.72 -14.18 19.83
CA ALA A 379 -94.84 -14.81 19.14
C ALA A 379 -95.20 -16.19 19.73
N LEU A 380 -94.20 -17.02 20.02
CA LEU A 380 -94.40 -18.33 20.65
C LEU A 380 -95.04 -18.19 22.05
N ASN A 381 -94.59 -17.23 22.85
CA ASN A 381 -95.20 -16.96 24.16
C ASN A 381 -96.67 -16.51 24.01
N ALA A 382 -96.98 -15.66 23.03
CA ALA A 382 -98.35 -15.25 22.76
C ALA A 382 -99.23 -16.44 22.33
N TYR A 383 -98.71 -17.31 21.45
CA TYR A 383 -99.41 -18.54 21.04
C TYR A 383 -99.63 -19.50 22.22
N ASP A 384 -98.65 -19.66 23.12
CA ASP A 384 -98.80 -20.49 24.31
C ASP A 384 -99.87 -19.93 25.27
N CYS A 385 -99.93 -18.61 25.45
CA CYS A 385 -101.01 -17.96 26.19
C CYS A 385 -102.38 -18.23 25.55
N GLN A 386 -102.51 -18.04 24.24
CA GLN A 386 -103.75 -18.33 23.51
C GLN A 386 -104.15 -19.81 23.61
N TYR A 387 -103.19 -20.71 23.48
CA TYR A 387 -103.40 -22.16 23.62
C TYR A 387 -103.90 -22.51 25.03
N LYS A 388 -103.26 -22.00 26.08
CA LYS A 388 -103.69 -22.20 27.47
C LYS A 388 -105.11 -21.68 27.71
N GLN A 389 -105.45 -20.49 27.19
CA GLN A 389 -106.81 -19.94 27.27
C GLN A 389 -107.84 -20.83 26.57
N LEU A 390 -107.55 -21.29 25.35
CA LEU A 390 -108.43 -22.20 24.60
C LEU A 390 -108.62 -23.52 25.36
N MET A 391 -107.54 -24.09 25.89
CA MET A 391 -107.59 -25.32 26.67
C MET A 391 -108.40 -25.16 27.96
N LEU A 392 -108.32 -23.99 28.62
CA LEU A 392 -109.16 -23.67 29.77
C LEU A 392 -110.64 -23.59 29.37
N LYS A 393 -110.97 -22.85 28.30
CA LYS A 393 -112.34 -22.77 27.76
C LYS A 393 -112.87 -24.17 27.43
N ALA A 394 -112.10 -24.99 26.70
CA ALA A 394 -112.49 -26.36 26.36
C ALA A 394 -112.75 -27.24 27.59
N LYS A 395 -111.92 -27.13 28.64
CA LYS A 395 -112.15 -27.82 29.92
C LYS A 395 -113.44 -27.34 30.60
N MET A 396 -113.67 -26.02 30.64
CA MET A 396 -114.90 -25.43 31.20
C MET A 396 -116.14 -25.94 30.45
N PHE A 397 -116.13 -25.89 29.11
CA PHE A 397 -117.19 -26.43 28.24
C PHE A 397 -117.48 -27.91 28.54
N LYS A 398 -116.44 -28.73 28.70
CA LYS A 398 -116.57 -30.15 29.05
C LYS A 398 -117.17 -30.34 30.45
N SER A 399 -116.72 -29.56 31.44
CA SER A 399 -117.18 -29.68 32.84
C SER A 399 -118.63 -29.22 33.05
N ALA A 400 -119.10 -28.25 32.26
CA ALA A 400 -120.45 -27.70 32.34
C ALA A 400 -121.50 -28.48 31.53
N GLY A 401 -121.13 -29.63 30.96
CA GLY A 401 -122.06 -30.51 30.26
C GLY A 401 -122.63 -29.93 28.96
N TYR A 402 -121.82 -29.21 28.18
CA TYR A 402 -122.21 -28.61 26.89
C TYR A 402 -123.38 -27.60 26.94
N ARG A 403 -123.74 -27.09 28.13
CA ARG A 403 -124.88 -26.16 28.31
C ARG A 403 -124.58 -24.68 28.01
N PHE A 404 -123.41 -24.35 27.47
CA PHE A 404 -122.97 -22.96 27.21
C PHE A 404 -123.18 -22.50 25.76
N LEU A 405 -124.05 -23.15 24.98
CA LEU A 405 -124.43 -22.65 23.66
C LEU A 405 -125.46 -21.51 23.69
N ASP A 406 -125.98 -21.14 24.87
CA ASP A 406 -127.06 -20.14 24.98
C ASP A 406 -126.65 -18.78 25.57
N ASP A 407 -125.45 -18.59 26.12
CA ASP A 407 -125.03 -17.29 26.69
C ASP A 407 -123.56 -16.93 26.36
N LEU A 408 -123.36 -15.97 25.45
CA LEU A 408 -122.09 -15.28 25.19
C LEU A 408 -121.84 -14.23 26.30
N PRO A 409 -120.68 -14.23 26.99
CA PRO A 409 -120.28 -13.09 27.80
C PRO A 409 -119.79 -11.92 26.92
N PRO A 410 -119.98 -10.66 27.35
CA PRO A 410 -119.52 -9.48 26.62
C PRO A 410 -117.99 -9.40 26.61
N ASP A 411 -117.47 -8.73 25.58
CA ASP A 411 -116.05 -8.38 25.41
C ASP A 411 -115.39 -7.94 26.72
N CYS A 412 -114.43 -8.73 27.17
CA CYS A 412 -113.45 -8.33 28.17
C CYS A 412 -112.07 -8.58 27.58
N CYS A 413 -111.42 -7.52 27.08
CA CYS A 413 -109.99 -7.29 27.24
C CYS A 413 -109.62 -5.90 26.69
N ASP A 414 -109.62 -4.91 27.58
CA ASP A 414 -108.64 -3.83 27.53
C ASP A 414 -107.28 -4.46 27.85
N CYS A 415 -106.45 -4.66 26.83
CA CYS A 415 -105.03 -4.90 27.00
C CYS A 415 -104.30 -3.70 26.40
N SER A 416 -103.87 -2.80 27.28
CA SER A 416 -103.00 -1.67 26.99
C SER A 416 -101.80 -2.12 26.16
N ALA A 417 -101.69 -1.58 24.95
CA ALA A 417 -100.48 -1.61 24.15
C ALA A 417 -99.81 -0.23 24.27
N ASP A 418 -99.20 0.04 25.43
CA ASP A 418 -98.17 1.08 25.52
C ASP A 418 -96.86 0.44 25.08
N GLY A 419 -96.59 0.49 23.78
CA GLY A 419 -95.27 0.31 23.22
C GLY A 419 -94.65 1.68 23.04
N GLU A 420 -93.81 2.09 23.99
CA GLU A 420 -92.89 3.21 23.80
C GLU A 420 -91.93 2.86 22.66
N GLU A 421 -92.05 3.59 21.55
CA GLU A 421 -90.99 3.70 20.54
C GLU A 421 -89.92 4.65 21.09
N GLU A 422 -88.89 4.10 21.74
CA GLU A 422 -87.56 4.72 21.81
C GLU A 422 -86.57 3.85 21.04
N GLU A 423 -85.85 4.46 20.09
CA GLU A 423 -84.42 4.29 19.77
C GLU A 423 -84.15 4.89 18.36
N GLY A 424 -83.10 5.68 18.11
CA GLY A 424 -81.79 5.69 18.76
C GLY A 424 -80.78 4.98 17.88
#